data_AF-A0A832N908-F1
#
_entry.id   AF-A0A832N908-F1
#
_cell.length_a   1.000
_cell.length_b   1.000
_cell.length_c   1.000
_cell.angle_alpha   90.00
_cell.angle_beta   90.00
_cell.angle_gamma   90.00
#
_symmetry.space_group_name_H-M   'P 1'
#
loop_
_entity.id
_entity.type
_entity.pdbx_description
1 polymer ?
#
loop_
_entity_poly.entity_id
_entity_poly.type
_entity_poly.pdbx_seq_one_letter_code
_entity_poly.pdbx_strand_id
1 'polypeptide(L)'
;MRLGSLILLALLGCGMMAWGQQTVFRTRPAEQQERITVRAGILLVESSHWENPEFAYLMVLNDPRYGLKPAGWEFENPLAPEKITDQLDELWNPANNKPVLFPGYAIQDTHQDEQSCPHWVNNTIPAAQFYQNPLAATVHTRPEQLPRFYKPKGTPVTKDMPQYWEVPLTPSTASELSNFDILFLHTHRLVNLTAQELSWIQRFVDGGGTLWLENSHGSRIATQADLVDPKVGDKNPRLVNFFLPFQYRDSWPARPQGYGPNYGLNPTGFNPFPKYPVARDHPLLNQPFRLTDEEVNNLGDVPWADHLVVPPETLTFLQEIVRSGYLLTDDPLSNQPYNPPAIVAGAYGSGRVIICGVNVLDDVSQIIMRNPSWPDQVTSPHPSQVADVKFMYNVLHWAHEWSQARGNPRHHGRAIR
;
A
#
# COMPACT_ATOMS: atom_id res chain seq x y z
N MET A 1 -50.70 -41.37 -33.46
CA MET A 1 -50.31 -40.68 -32.21
C MET A 1 -48.94 -41.18 -31.78
N ARG A 2 -47.91 -40.32 -31.83
CA ARG A 2 -46.78 -40.26 -30.87
C ARG A 2 -45.81 -39.15 -31.32
N LEU A 3 -46.05 -37.97 -30.75
CA LEU A 3 -45.06 -36.91 -30.53
C LEU A 3 -44.04 -37.46 -29.53
N GLY A 4 -42.74 -37.37 -29.82
CA GLY A 4 -41.71 -37.60 -28.81
C GLY A 4 -40.45 -38.21 -29.37
N SER A 5 -39.65 -37.43 -30.11
CA SER A 5 -38.23 -37.74 -30.40
C SER A 5 -37.40 -36.55 -30.92
N LEU A 6 -37.89 -35.31 -30.91
CA LEU A 6 -37.23 -34.18 -31.59
C LEU A 6 -36.70 -33.06 -30.68
N ILE A 7 -36.62 -33.26 -29.36
CA ILE A 7 -36.18 -32.20 -28.41
C ILE A 7 -34.83 -32.48 -27.72
N LEU A 8 -34.14 -33.61 -28.02
CA LEU A 8 -32.89 -33.95 -27.33
C LEU A 8 -31.58 -33.61 -28.06
N LEU A 9 -31.62 -32.99 -29.23
CA LEU A 9 -30.42 -32.69 -30.05
C LEU A 9 -30.09 -31.19 -30.17
N ALA A 10 -30.80 -30.32 -29.45
CA ALA A 10 -30.51 -28.89 -29.40
C ALA A 10 -29.77 -28.43 -28.11
N LEU A 11 -29.48 -29.34 -27.17
CA LEU A 11 -28.86 -29.01 -25.88
C LEU A 11 -27.38 -29.40 -25.75
N LEU A 12 -26.76 -29.96 -26.80
CA LEU A 12 -25.34 -30.38 -26.78
C LEU A 12 -24.41 -29.46 -27.61
N GLY A 13 -24.91 -28.34 -28.12
CA GLY A 13 -24.16 -27.39 -28.95
C GLY A 13 -23.60 -26.15 -28.22
N CYS A 14 -23.89 -25.97 -26.93
CA CYS A 14 -23.38 -24.84 -26.14
C CYS A 14 -22.10 -25.22 -25.38
N GLY A 15 -21.15 -25.82 -26.10
CA GLY A 15 -19.81 -26.08 -25.58
C GLY A 15 -19.01 -24.77 -25.52
N MET A 16 -19.03 -24.14 -24.34
CA MET A 16 -17.94 -23.37 -23.73
C MET A 16 -16.94 -22.72 -24.68
N MET A 17 -17.35 -21.72 -25.45
CA MET A 17 -16.43 -20.66 -25.86
C MET A 17 -16.43 -19.60 -24.75
N ALA A 18 -15.67 -19.86 -23.69
CA ALA A 18 -15.20 -18.82 -22.79
C ALA A 18 -14.19 -17.96 -23.58
N TRP A 19 -14.72 -17.13 -24.49
CA TRP A 19 -13.97 -15.99 -24.99
C TRP A 19 -13.70 -15.13 -23.78
N GLY A 20 -12.43 -15.05 -23.36
CA GLY A 20 -11.98 -13.99 -22.48
C GLY A 20 -12.33 -12.69 -23.17
N GLN A 21 -13.47 -12.10 -22.77
CA GLN A 21 -13.77 -10.73 -23.15
C GLN A 21 -12.70 -9.89 -22.49
N GLN A 22 -11.65 -9.55 -23.24
CA GLN A 22 -10.92 -8.34 -22.95
C GLN A 22 -11.97 -7.24 -22.94
N THR A 23 -12.33 -6.80 -21.75
CA THR A 23 -13.21 -5.66 -21.53
C THR A 23 -12.50 -4.47 -22.18
N VAL A 24 -12.78 -4.23 -23.45
CA VAL A 24 -12.27 -3.06 -24.17
C VAL A 24 -12.98 -1.88 -23.54
N PHE A 25 -12.33 -1.26 -22.56
CA PHE A 25 -12.79 -0.03 -21.96
C PHE A 25 -13.02 0.97 -23.10
N ARG A 26 -14.28 1.32 -23.36
CA ARG A 26 -14.63 2.39 -24.30
C ARG A 26 -14.12 3.70 -23.70
N THR A 27 -12.87 4.02 -23.98
CA THR A 27 -12.28 5.31 -23.69
C THR A 27 -12.99 6.36 -24.54
N ARG A 28 -13.30 7.52 -23.94
CA ARG A 28 -13.70 8.69 -24.74
C ARG A 28 -12.62 8.93 -25.80
N PRO A 29 -12.97 9.41 -27.01
CA PRO A 29 -11.98 9.73 -28.04
C PRO A 29 -10.86 10.58 -27.43
N ALA A 30 -9.61 10.25 -27.74
CA ALA A 30 -8.42 10.82 -27.08
C ALA A 30 -8.37 12.36 -27.12
N GLU A 31 -8.98 12.97 -28.13
CA GLU A 31 -9.09 14.43 -28.29
C GLU A 31 -9.96 15.13 -27.24
N GLN A 32 -10.79 14.39 -26.49
CA GLN A 32 -11.66 14.94 -25.44
C GLN A 32 -11.23 14.57 -24.02
N GLN A 33 -10.10 13.89 -23.86
CA GLN A 33 -9.59 13.56 -22.53
C GLN A 33 -8.77 14.72 -22.00
N GLU A 34 -9.15 15.22 -20.83
CA GLU A 34 -8.39 16.23 -20.11
C GLU A 34 -6.99 15.70 -19.79
N ARG A 35 -5.96 16.49 -20.08
CA ARG A 35 -4.60 16.15 -19.67
C ARG A 35 -4.48 16.36 -18.17
N ILE A 36 -4.19 15.30 -17.45
CA ILE A 36 -4.03 15.32 -15.99
C ILE A 36 -2.55 15.07 -15.69
N THR A 37 -1.92 15.98 -14.96
CA THR A 37 -0.59 15.75 -14.39
C THR A 37 -0.73 15.59 -12.89
N VAL A 38 -0.43 14.40 -12.37
CA VAL A 38 -0.41 14.14 -10.92
C VAL A 38 1.02 14.23 -10.41
N ARG A 39 1.23 15.10 -9.43
CA ARG A 39 2.53 15.30 -8.77
C ARG A 39 2.65 14.36 -7.58
N ALA A 40 3.43 13.30 -7.75
CA ALA A 40 3.49 12.18 -6.82
C ALA A 40 4.93 11.84 -6.44
N GLY A 41 5.13 11.39 -5.20
CA GLY A 41 6.44 10.95 -4.72
C GLY A 41 6.34 9.96 -3.56
N ILE A 42 7.40 9.15 -3.41
CA ILE A 42 7.60 8.21 -2.31
C ILE A 42 8.44 8.91 -1.26
N LEU A 43 7.82 9.24 -0.13
CA LEU A 43 8.47 9.95 0.95
C LEU A 43 9.38 9.01 1.74
N LEU A 44 10.67 9.33 1.79
CA LEU A 44 11.65 8.62 2.61
C LEU A 44 11.95 9.43 3.85
N VAL A 45 11.91 8.82 5.03
CA VAL A 45 12.18 9.50 6.30
C VAL A 45 13.45 8.98 6.94
N GLU A 46 14.32 9.89 7.39
CA GLU A 46 15.63 9.55 7.95
C GLU A 46 15.50 8.72 9.22
N SER A 47 14.52 9.07 10.06
CA SER A 47 14.25 8.36 11.31
C SER A 47 13.80 6.91 11.14
N SER A 48 13.35 6.54 9.94
CA SER A 48 13.08 5.14 9.55
C SER A 48 14.18 4.59 8.64
N HIS A 49 15.38 5.18 8.70
CA HIS A 49 16.54 4.81 7.90
C HIS A 49 16.25 4.79 6.40
N TRP A 50 15.43 5.75 5.95
CA TRP A 50 15.06 5.92 4.55
C TRP A 50 14.33 4.72 3.94
N GLU A 51 13.71 3.88 4.77
CA GLU A 51 13.05 2.65 4.33
C GLU A 51 12.05 2.92 3.19
N ASN A 52 12.18 2.13 2.11
CA ASN A 52 11.27 2.03 0.99
C ASN A 52 11.20 0.56 0.53
N PRO A 53 10.35 -0.23 1.20
CA PRO A 53 10.24 -1.66 0.93
C PRO A 53 9.85 -1.92 -0.53
N GLU A 54 8.81 -1.23 -0.98
CA GLU A 54 8.19 -1.43 -2.28
C GLU A 54 8.41 -0.20 -3.17
N PHE A 55 9.62 -0.05 -3.70
CA PHE A 55 10.05 1.18 -4.36
C PHE A 55 9.50 1.41 -5.79
N ALA A 56 8.79 0.43 -6.35
CA ALA A 56 8.54 0.37 -7.79
C ALA A 56 7.13 0.81 -8.22
N TYR A 57 6.16 0.95 -7.32
CA TYR A 57 4.76 1.11 -7.71
C TYR A 57 4.49 2.35 -8.59
N LEU A 58 5.07 3.52 -8.31
CA LEU A 58 4.86 4.70 -9.18
C LEU A 58 5.49 4.54 -10.56
N MET A 59 6.63 3.85 -10.62
CA MET A 59 7.28 3.50 -11.87
C MET A 59 6.41 2.53 -12.69
N VAL A 60 5.82 1.53 -12.04
CA VAL A 60 4.89 0.58 -12.65
C VAL A 60 3.67 1.32 -13.21
N LEU A 61 3.06 2.23 -12.43
CA LEU A 61 1.90 3.01 -12.90
C LEU A 61 2.24 3.95 -14.06
N ASN A 62 3.47 4.48 -14.11
CA ASN A 62 3.91 5.34 -15.20
C ASN A 62 4.22 4.57 -16.51
N ASP A 63 4.45 3.26 -16.42
CA ASP A 63 4.87 2.45 -17.55
C ASP A 63 3.69 2.13 -18.50
N PRO A 64 3.75 2.58 -19.77
CA PRO A 64 2.68 2.37 -20.73
C PRO A 64 2.43 0.89 -21.07
N ARG A 65 3.41 -0.01 -20.80
CA ARG A 65 3.30 -1.43 -21.14
C ARG A 65 2.15 -2.12 -20.41
N TYR A 66 1.79 -1.69 -19.20
CA TYR A 66 0.75 -2.34 -18.40
C TYR A 66 -0.68 -1.95 -18.80
N GLY A 67 -0.85 -0.97 -19.68
CA GLY A 67 -2.12 -0.70 -20.38
C GLY A 67 -3.29 -0.20 -19.53
N LEU A 68 -3.09 0.06 -18.23
CA LEU A 68 -4.14 0.56 -17.33
C LEU A 68 -4.07 2.07 -17.05
N LYS A 69 -2.97 2.73 -17.43
CA LYS A 69 -2.83 4.19 -17.29
C LYS A 69 -3.91 4.90 -18.11
N PRO A 70 -4.78 5.73 -17.49
CA PRO A 70 -5.76 6.49 -18.24
C PRO A 70 -5.07 7.37 -19.30
N ALA A 71 -5.64 7.46 -20.49
CA ALA A 71 -5.05 8.27 -21.54
C ALA A 71 -5.04 9.77 -21.16
N GLY A 72 -3.99 10.47 -21.59
CA GLY A 72 -3.76 11.88 -21.24
C GLY A 72 -3.24 12.13 -19.83
N TRP A 73 -3.12 11.10 -18.99
CA TRP A 73 -2.51 11.25 -17.67
C TRP A 73 -0.99 11.25 -17.75
N GLU A 74 -0.35 12.01 -16.87
CA GLU A 74 1.08 12.06 -16.66
C GLU A 74 1.38 12.08 -15.17
N PHE A 75 2.49 11.45 -14.79
CA PHE A 75 2.98 11.46 -13.42
C PHE A 75 4.33 12.17 -13.39
N GLU A 76 4.54 13.00 -12.40
CA GLU A 76 5.81 13.70 -12.21
C GLU A 76 6.19 13.75 -10.73
N ASN A 77 7.48 13.63 -10.46
CA ASN A 77 8.05 14.03 -9.19
C ASN A 77 8.66 15.43 -9.39
N PRO A 78 8.03 16.50 -8.86
CA PRO A 78 8.54 17.86 -9.00
C PRO A 78 9.91 18.09 -8.36
N LEU A 79 10.36 17.18 -7.48
CA LEU A 79 11.67 17.22 -6.83
C LEU A 79 12.64 16.14 -7.33
N ALA A 80 12.32 15.46 -8.43
CA ALA A 80 13.25 14.49 -9.01
C ALA A 80 14.55 15.21 -9.41
N PRO A 81 15.72 14.73 -8.95
CA PRO A 81 16.98 15.32 -9.36
C PRO A 81 17.25 14.98 -10.83
N GLU A 82 17.96 15.85 -11.55
CA GLU A 82 18.34 15.56 -12.95
C GLU A 82 19.26 14.34 -13.08
N LYS A 83 20.05 14.07 -12.02
CA LYS A 83 21.05 12.99 -11.94
C LYS A 83 21.06 12.36 -10.56
N ILE A 84 21.47 11.09 -10.48
CA ILE A 84 21.67 10.38 -9.21
C ILE A 84 22.65 11.19 -8.35
N THR A 85 22.14 11.64 -7.19
CA THR A 85 22.89 12.41 -6.19
C THR A 85 23.76 11.48 -5.34
N ASP A 86 24.65 12.04 -4.52
CA ASP A 86 25.39 11.25 -3.52
C ASP A 86 24.45 10.49 -2.58
N GLN A 87 23.38 11.15 -2.12
CA GLN A 87 22.39 10.54 -1.23
C GLN A 87 21.66 9.36 -1.90
N LEU A 88 21.18 9.52 -3.14
CA LEU A 88 20.52 8.42 -3.85
C LEU A 88 21.49 7.28 -4.20
N ASP A 89 22.74 7.60 -4.55
CA ASP A 89 23.77 6.57 -4.73
C ASP A 89 23.98 5.79 -3.42
N GLU A 90 24.08 6.48 -2.28
CA GLU A 90 24.26 5.85 -0.98
C GLU A 90 23.09 4.93 -0.60
N LEU A 91 21.84 5.39 -0.81
CA LEU A 91 20.62 4.62 -0.54
C LEU A 91 20.52 3.35 -1.39
N TRP A 92 20.83 3.47 -2.68
CA TRP A 92 20.63 2.39 -3.65
C TRP A 92 21.84 1.47 -3.82
N ASN A 93 23.01 1.87 -3.35
CA ASN A 93 24.22 1.09 -3.48
C ASN A 93 24.10 -0.18 -2.61
N PRO A 94 24.11 -1.38 -3.21
CA PRO A 94 24.00 -2.64 -2.47
C PRO A 94 25.08 -2.82 -1.38
N ALA A 95 26.25 -2.18 -1.53
CA ALA A 95 27.32 -2.23 -0.54
C ALA A 95 27.01 -1.44 0.74
N ASN A 96 26.15 -0.42 0.62
CA ASN A 96 25.74 0.46 1.71
C ASN A 96 24.40 0.05 2.32
N ASN A 97 23.58 -0.68 1.57
CA ASN A 97 22.29 -1.19 1.99
C ASN A 97 22.41 -2.37 2.97
N LYS A 98 23.01 -2.12 4.14
CA LYS A 98 23.20 -3.12 5.20
C LYS A 98 21.93 -3.25 6.04
N PRO A 99 21.66 -4.45 6.58
CA PRO A 99 20.69 -4.64 7.66
C PRO A 99 20.81 -3.59 8.76
N VAL A 100 19.72 -2.90 9.08
CA VAL A 100 19.67 -1.97 10.21
C VAL A 100 19.07 -2.66 11.43
N LEU A 101 19.91 -2.98 12.43
CA LEU A 101 19.47 -3.58 13.70
C LEU A 101 18.80 -2.52 14.59
N PHE A 102 17.58 -2.81 15.06
CA PHE A 102 16.85 -1.92 15.98
C PHE A 102 17.11 -2.27 17.46
N PRO A 103 17.67 -1.34 18.26
CA PRO A 103 17.83 -1.55 19.69
C PRO A 103 16.47 -1.63 20.39
N GLY A 104 16.15 -2.77 21.01
CA GLY A 104 14.95 -2.94 21.85
C GLY A 104 13.90 -3.93 21.35
N TYR A 105 14.03 -4.43 20.11
CA TYR A 105 13.33 -5.63 19.66
C TYR A 105 14.24 -6.84 19.86
N ALA A 106 13.79 -7.81 20.67
CA ALA A 106 14.50 -9.07 20.78
C ALA A 106 14.16 -9.93 19.56
N ILE A 107 15.18 -10.60 19.00
CA ILE A 107 15.08 -11.60 17.91
C ILE A 107 13.99 -12.68 18.17
N GLN A 108 13.57 -12.86 19.43
CA GLN A 108 12.52 -13.81 19.79
C GLN A 108 11.11 -13.44 19.29
N ASP A 109 10.81 -12.16 19.08
CA ASP A 109 9.48 -11.75 18.58
C ASP A 109 9.31 -12.02 17.07
N THR A 110 10.40 -12.26 16.34
CA THR A 110 10.40 -12.45 14.88
C THR A 110 10.71 -13.88 14.42
N HIS A 111 11.38 -14.69 15.26
CA HIS A 111 11.74 -16.07 14.91
C HIS A 111 10.55 -17.02 14.75
N GLN A 112 9.35 -16.64 15.23
CA GLN A 112 8.13 -17.43 15.00
C GLN A 112 7.46 -17.14 13.64
N ASP A 113 7.72 -15.99 13.02
CA ASP A 113 7.17 -15.66 11.70
C ASP A 113 7.91 -16.43 10.58
N GLU A 114 9.24 -16.53 10.67
CA GLU A 114 10.09 -17.18 9.65
C GLU A 114 9.85 -18.70 9.48
N GLN A 115 9.56 -19.42 10.57
CA GLN A 115 9.40 -20.89 10.50
C GLN A 115 8.01 -21.33 10.07
N SER A 116 7.04 -20.41 10.04
CA SER A 116 5.66 -20.81 9.98
C SER A 116 5.08 -20.92 8.58
N CYS A 117 5.72 -20.37 7.54
CA CYS A 117 5.15 -20.17 6.19
C CYS A 117 5.63 -21.22 5.14
N PRO A 118 5.13 -22.48 5.15
CA PRO A 118 5.68 -23.59 4.37
C PRO A 118 5.40 -23.53 2.86
N HIS A 119 4.49 -22.66 2.39
CA HIS A 119 4.00 -22.70 1.01
C HIS A 119 5.01 -22.15 -0.02
N TRP A 120 6.00 -21.37 0.41
CA TRP A 120 7.07 -20.85 -0.44
C TRP A 120 8.36 -21.69 -0.39
N VAL A 121 8.41 -22.70 0.49
CA VAL A 121 9.62 -23.52 0.75
C VAL A 121 9.77 -24.68 -0.24
N ASN A 122 8.76 -24.94 -1.09
CA ASN A 122 8.78 -26.08 -2.02
C ASN A 122 9.49 -25.82 -3.36
N ASN A 123 10.10 -24.65 -3.58
CA ASN A 123 10.91 -24.39 -4.77
C ASN A 123 12.33 -23.99 -4.38
N THR A 124 13.22 -24.98 -4.15
CA THR A 124 14.71 -24.97 -4.24
C THR A 124 15.55 -23.78 -3.71
N ILE A 125 14.96 -22.72 -3.19
CA ILE A 125 15.63 -21.59 -2.55
C ILE A 125 15.46 -21.79 -1.05
N PRO A 126 16.54 -21.91 -0.27
CA PRO A 126 16.45 -22.08 1.17
C PRO A 126 15.61 -20.94 1.78
N ALA A 127 14.52 -21.27 2.48
CA ALA A 127 13.66 -20.32 3.19
C ALA A 127 14.44 -19.36 4.11
N ALA A 128 15.64 -19.78 4.54
CA ALA A 128 16.60 -18.97 5.26
C ALA A 128 17.24 -17.83 4.45
N GLN A 129 16.85 -17.50 3.22
CA GLN A 129 17.43 -16.36 2.47
C GLN A 129 16.48 -15.19 2.22
N PHE A 130 15.15 -15.40 2.25
CA PHE A 130 14.19 -14.32 1.93
C PHE A 130 13.72 -13.51 3.14
N TYR A 131 13.85 -14.07 4.35
CA TYR A 131 13.29 -13.47 5.56
C TYR A 131 14.25 -13.52 6.73
N GLN A 132 15.57 -13.44 6.52
CA GLN A 132 16.47 -13.35 7.67
C GLN A 132 16.24 -12.02 8.40
N ASN A 133 15.51 -12.10 9.51
CA ASN A 133 15.31 -11.06 10.51
C ASN A 133 14.54 -9.81 10.01
N PRO A 134 13.28 -9.58 10.43
CA PRO A 134 12.56 -8.32 10.23
C PRO A 134 13.31 -7.10 10.81
N LEU A 135 14.23 -7.32 11.75
CA LEU A 135 15.18 -6.32 12.27
C LEU A 135 16.47 -6.22 11.45
N ALA A 136 16.59 -6.94 10.34
CA ALA A 136 17.68 -6.88 9.38
C ALA A 136 17.17 -6.46 8.00
N ALA A 137 15.95 -5.94 7.93
CA ALA A 137 15.46 -5.41 6.68
C ALA A 137 16.37 -4.25 6.23
N THR A 138 16.64 -4.23 4.95
CA THR A 138 17.48 -3.26 4.29
C THR A 138 16.63 -2.05 3.88
N VAL A 139 17.21 -0.92 3.46
CA VAL A 139 16.47 0.28 2.98
C VAL A 139 15.40 -0.13 1.96
N HIS A 140 15.74 -1.10 1.10
CA HIS A 140 14.82 -1.77 0.19
C HIS A 140 14.70 -3.24 0.57
N THR A 141 13.50 -3.79 0.74
CA THR A 141 13.27 -5.15 1.28
C THR A 141 13.69 -6.29 0.36
N ARG A 142 14.06 -5.97 -0.87
CA ARG A 142 14.56 -6.94 -1.86
C ARG A 142 15.95 -6.56 -2.35
N PRO A 143 17.00 -6.65 -1.51
CA PRO A 143 18.36 -6.27 -1.87
C PRO A 143 18.89 -7.01 -3.10
N GLU A 144 18.36 -8.21 -3.38
CA GLU A 144 18.66 -8.98 -4.60
C GLU A 144 18.19 -8.30 -5.89
N GLN A 145 17.19 -7.42 -5.81
CA GLN A 145 16.70 -6.62 -6.93
C GLN A 145 17.49 -5.32 -7.12
N LEU A 146 18.25 -4.87 -6.12
CA LEU A 146 18.99 -3.61 -6.23
C LEU A 146 19.99 -3.57 -7.38
N PRO A 147 20.77 -4.62 -7.69
CA PRO A 147 21.66 -4.58 -8.85
C PRO A 147 20.95 -4.28 -10.18
N ARG A 148 19.65 -4.59 -10.29
CA ARG A 148 18.84 -4.31 -11.48
C ARG A 148 18.50 -2.81 -11.61
N PHE A 149 18.20 -2.17 -10.49
CA PHE A 149 17.70 -0.78 -10.47
C PHE A 149 18.76 0.24 -10.08
N TYR A 150 19.84 -0.19 -9.41
CA TYR A 150 20.95 0.68 -9.02
C TYR A 150 21.56 1.34 -10.24
N LYS A 151 21.70 2.66 -10.18
CA LYS A 151 22.48 3.46 -11.12
C LYS A 151 23.49 4.27 -10.31
N PRO A 152 24.74 4.36 -10.77
CA PRO A 152 25.76 5.09 -10.05
C PRO A 152 25.50 6.60 -10.08
N LYS A 153 26.05 7.31 -9.09
CA LYS A 153 26.12 8.77 -9.05
C LYS A 153 26.40 9.41 -10.42
N GLY A 154 25.67 10.48 -10.73
CA GLY A 154 25.85 11.25 -11.96
C GLY A 154 25.11 10.69 -13.18
N THR A 155 24.53 9.49 -13.09
CA THR A 155 23.62 8.95 -14.11
C THR A 155 22.36 9.82 -14.20
N PRO A 156 21.88 10.20 -15.40
CA PRO A 156 20.60 10.88 -15.55
C PRO A 156 19.47 10.07 -14.92
N VAL A 157 18.57 10.73 -14.19
CA VAL A 157 17.39 10.08 -13.60
C VAL A 157 16.20 10.24 -14.54
N THR A 158 15.48 9.13 -14.78
CA THR A 158 14.32 9.08 -15.70
C THR A 158 13.11 8.44 -15.02
N LYS A 159 11.89 8.69 -15.52
CA LYS A 159 10.63 8.22 -14.89
C LYS A 159 10.47 6.70 -14.81
N ASP A 160 11.26 5.95 -15.58
CA ASP A 160 11.38 4.49 -15.55
C ASP A 160 12.45 3.99 -14.55
N MET A 161 12.88 4.85 -13.63
CA MET A 161 13.77 4.51 -12.53
C MET A 161 13.04 4.71 -11.19
N PRO A 162 13.13 3.77 -10.23
CA PRO A 162 12.56 3.98 -8.90
C PRO A 162 13.11 5.23 -8.19
N GLN A 163 14.40 5.53 -8.38
CA GLN A 163 15.06 6.72 -7.81
C GLN A 163 14.43 8.04 -8.24
N TYR A 164 13.75 8.07 -9.40
CA TYR A 164 13.02 9.25 -9.84
C TYR A 164 11.86 9.59 -8.90
N TRP A 165 11.25 8.58 -8.28
CA TRP A 165 10.03 8.73 -7.50
C TRP A 165 10.30 9.00 -6.02
N GLU A 166 11.53 8.80 -5.55
CA GLU A 166 11.89 8.96 -4.15
C GLU A 166 12.11 10.42 -3.76
N VAL A 167 11.62 10.76 -2.58
CA VAL A 167 11.69 12.11 -2.00
C VAL A 167 12.23 11.98 -0.59
N PRO A 168 13.55 12.09 -0.39
CA PRO A 168 14.14 12.15 0.94
C PRO A 168 13.60 13.36 1.70
N LEU A 169 13.01 13.15 2.87
CA LEU A 169 12.52 14.21 3.76
C LEU A 169 13.70 14.85 4.50
N THR A 170 14.11 16.02 4.02
CA THR A 170 15.19 16.84 4.57
C THR A 170 14.67 18.27 4.78
N PRO A 171 15.41 19.16 5.48
CA PRO A 171 14.99 20.56 5.62
C PRO A 171 14.72 21.26 4.28
N SER A 172 15.46 20.93 3.21
CA SER A 172 15.27 21.55 1.89
C SER A 172 14.05 21.00 1.16
N THR A 173 13.84 19.68 1.16
CA THR A 173 12.67 19.09 0.48
C THR A 173 11.38 19.36 1.26
N ALA A 174 11.44 19.47 2.59
CA ALA A 174 10.31 19.79 3.45
C ALA A 174 9.62 21.11 3.08
N SER A 175 10.37 22.13 2.66
CA SER A 175 9.80 23.40 2.19
C SER A 175 9.09 23.31 0.84
N GLU A 176 9.36 22.24 0.08
CA GLU A 176 8.87 22.08 -1.29
C GLU A 176 7.81 20.96 -1.41
N LEU A 177 7.44 20.29 -0.33
CA LEU A 177 6.40 19.25 -0.35
C LEU A 177 5.05 19.77 -0.83
N SER A 178 4.78 21.07 -0.71
CA SER A 178 3.57 21.71 -1.26
C SER A 178 3.44 21.61 -2.78
N ASN A 179 4.54 21.31 -3.48
CA ASN A 179 4.56 21.05 -4.92
C ASN A 179 3.94 19.70 -5.28
N PHE A 180 3.70 18.80 -4.32
CA PHE A 180 3.05 17.51 -4.58
C PHE A 180 1.54 17.59 -4.42
N ASP A 181 0.85 16.71 -5.14
CA ASP A 181 -0.55 16.40 -4.92
C ASP A 181 -0.69 15.26 -3.91
N ILE A 182 0.21 14.28 -3.97
CA ILE A 182 0.24 13.12 -3.09
C ILE A 182 1.67 12.70 -2.73
N LEU A 183 1.84 12.28 -1.49
CA LEU A 183 3.04 11.59 -1.01
C LEU A 183 2.64 10.23 -0.43
N PHE A 184 3.42 9.21 -0.76
CA PHE A 184 3.29 7.86 -0.23
C PHE A 184 4.33 7.68 0.86
N LEU A 185 3.91 7.26 2.05
CA LEU A 185 4.81 6.82 3.11
C LEU A 185 4.48 5.37 3.40
N HIS A 186 5.44 4.51 3.10
CA HIS A 186 5.27 3.08 3.10
C HIS A 186 6.42 2.45 3.86
N THR A 187 6.11 1.67 4.89
CA THR A 187 7.11 1.04 5.74
C THR A 187 6.71 -0.39 6.06
N HIS A 188 7.71 -1.26 6.21
CA HIS A 188 7.51 -2.61 6.77
C HIS A 188 7.86 -2.65 8.25
N ARG A 189 8.31 -1.52 8.81
CA ARG A 189 8.78 -1.41 10.19
C ARG A 189 8.11 -0.28 10.95
N LEU A 190 8.34 -0.29 12.26
CA LEU A 190 7.98 0.79 13.19
C LEU A 190 8.59 2.11 12.71
N VAL A 191 7.73 3.08 12.40
CA VAL A 191 8.16 4.40 11.90
C VAL A 191 8.31 5.34 13.08
N ASN A 192 9.53 5.58 13.56
CA ASN A 192 9.73 6.50 14.69
C ASN A 192 10.03 7.94 14.23
N LEU A 193 9.03 8.63 13.68
CA LEU A 193 9.19 10.01 13.22
C LEU A 193 9.69 10.94 14.33
N THR A 194 10.68 11.77 14.01
CA THR A 194 11.05 12.90 14.86
C THR A 194 9.92 13.93 14.89
N ALA A 195 9.86 14.75 15.95
CA ALA A 195 8.88 15.84 16.03
C ALA A 195 8.97 16.82 14.84
N GLN A 196 10.18 16.96 14.27
CA GLN A 196 10.41 17.82 13.12
C GLN A 196 9.88 17.19 11.82
N GLU A 197 10.19 15.93 11.53
CA GLU A 197 9.64 15.21 10.37
C GLU A 197 8.11 15.17 10.43
N LEU A 198 7.55 14.88 11.62
CA LEU A 198 6.11 14.91 11.83
C LEU A 198 5.52 16.29 11.48
N SER A 199 6.14 17.36 11.98
CA SER A 199 5.69 18.73 11.68
C SER A 199 5.74 19.02 10.18
N TRP A 200 6.74 18.52 9.46
CA TRP A 200 6.84 18.69 8.01
C TRP A 200 5.74 17.95 7.25
N ILE A 201 5.49 16.68 7.60
CA ILE A 201 4.42 15.87 7.01
C ILE A 201 3.05 16.49 7.33
N GLN A 202 2.85 16.92 8.57
CA GLN A 202 1.62 17.59 8.97
C GLN A 202 1.39 18.87 8.16
N ARG A 203 2.42 19.71 7.99
CA ARG A 203 2.30 20.93 7.16
C ARG A 203 1.98 20.63 5.70
N PHE A 204 2.45 19.52 5.15
CA PHE A 204 2.08 19.09 3.81
C PHE A 204 0.58 18.78 3.72
N VAL A 205 0.03 18.00 4.66
CA VAL A 205 -1.40 17.68 4.70
C VAL A 205 -2.24 18.94 5.01
N ASP A 206 -1.84 19.76 5.98
CA ASP A 206 -2.50 21.03 6.31
C ASP A 206 -2.48 22.02 5.13
N GLY A 207 -1.44 21.95 4.29
CA GLY A 207 -1.29 22.68 3.03
C GLY A 207 -2.08 22.08 1.85
N GLY A 208 -2.90 21.06 2.11
CA GLY A 208 -3.81 20.44 1.16
C GLY A 208 -3.23 19.30 0.33
N GLY A 209 -2.07 18.77 0.72
CA GLY A 209 -1.55 17.53 0.16
C GLY A 209 -2.36 16.31 0.58
N THR A 210 -2.25 15.23 -0.20
CA THR A 210 -2.75 13.89 0.18
C THR A 210 -1.60 13.04 0.70
N LEU A 211 -1.74 12.46 1.89
CA LEU A 211 -0.77 11.50 2.43
C LEU A 211 -1.37 10.09 2.39
N TRP A 212 -0.71 9.16 1.71
CA TRP A 212 -1.01 7.73 1.78
C TRP A 212 -0.04 7.06 2.76
N LEU A 213 -0.59 6.48 3.83
CA LEU A 213 0.12 5.63 4.78
C LEU A 213 -0.20 4.18 4.45
N GLU A 214 0.81 3.41 4.05
CA GLU A 214 0.69 1.98 3.75
C GLU A 214 1.47 1.19 4.79
N ASN A 215 0.79 0.23 5.42
CA ASN A 215 1.48 -0.83 6.13
C ASN A 215 1.42 -2.10 5.31
N SER A 216 2.58 -2.65 4.96
CA SER A 216 2.62 -3.94 4.28
C SER A 216 3.15 -5.11 5.08
N HIS A 217 3.80 -4.92 6.23
CA HIS A 217 4.34 -6.05 7.02
C HIS A 217 4.55 -5.67 8.51
N GLY A 218 3.60 -4.98 9.14
CA GLY A 218 3.61 -4.72 10.58
C GLY A 218 4.21 -3.38 11.02
N SER A 219 4.16 -2.36 10.15
CA SER A 219 4.34 -0.98 10.56
C SER A 219 3.42 -0.65 11.73
N ARG A 220 3.97 -0.11 12.81
CA ARG A 220 3.20 0.35 13.96
C ARG A 220 3.31 1.88 14.04
N ILE A 221 2.17 2.52 14.20
CA ILE A 221 2.03 3.92 14.58
C ILE A 221 1.24 3.87 15.88
N ALA A 222 1.81 4.33 17.00
CA ALA A 222 1.25 4.10 18.34
C ALA A 222 0.33 5.25 18.78
N THR A 223 -0.67 4.97 19.64
CA THR A 223 -1.60 5.99 20.17
C THR A 223 -1.34 6.34 21.64
N GLN A 224 -1.97 7.42 22.14
CA GLN A 224 -1.87 7.87 23.53
C GLN A 224 -2.62 6.97 24.54
N ALA A 225 -3.60 6.16 24.11
CA ALA A 225 -4.35 5.27 25.01
C ALA A 225 -3.54 4.02 25.43
N ASP A 226 -2.59 3.60 24.59
CA ASP A 226 -1.65 2.51 24.85
C ASP A 226 -0.65 2.82 26.00
N LEU A 227 -0.67 4.07 26.50
CA LEU A 227 0.18 4.57 27.60
C LEU A 227 -0.33 4.21 29.01
N VAL A 228 -1.60 3.84 29.15
CA VAL A 228 -2.28 3.84 30.47
C VAL A 228 -2.56 2.44 31.01
N ASP A 229 -2.19 1.38 30.28
CA ASP A 229 -2.29 0.01 30.81
C ASP A 229 -0.96 -0.45 31.46
N PRO A 230 -0.83 -0.37 32.79
CA PRO A 230 0.36 -0.85 33.51
C PRO A 230 0.55 -2.38 33.43
N LYS A 231 -0.42 -3.16 32.91
CA LYS A 231 -0.25 -4.60 32.68
C LYS A 231 0.48 -4.92 31.37
N VAL A 232 0.56 -3.97 30.46
CA VAL A 232 1.37 -4.05 29.23
C VAL A 232 2.77 -3.49 29.53
N GLY A 233 3.41 -4.03 30.56
CA GLY A 233 4.66 -3.48 31.10
C GLY A 233 5.78 -3.41 30.06
N ASP A 234 6.52 -2.29 30.02
CA ASP A 234 7.86 -2.00 29.44
C ASP A 234 8.31 -2.64 28.11
N LYS A 235 7.46 -3.41 27.43
CA LYS A 235 7.82 -4.26 26.30
C LYS A 235 7.09 -3.93 25.01
N ASN A 236 6.18 -2.94 25.02
CA ASN A 236 5.60 -2.43 23.78
C ASN A 236 6.36 -1.16 23.37
N PRO A 237 7.17 -1.20 22.30
CA PRO A 237 8.09 -0.12 21.98
C PRO A 237 7.34 1.17 21.63
N ARG A 238 7.47 2.13 22.55
CA ARG A 238 7.77 3.55 22.32
C ARG A 238 7.05 4.17 21.12
N LEU A 239 5.85 4.69 21.43
CA LEU A 239 5.33 6.01 21.08
C LEU A 239 5.92 6.68 19.84
N VAL A 240 5.09 6.74 18.80
CA VAL A 240 5.28 7.69 17.70
C VAL A 240 4.15 8.68 17.83
N ASN A 241 4.46 9.94 18.16
CA ASN A 241 3.48 11.00 18.03
C ASN A 241 3.17 11.14 16.55
N PHE A 242 2.07 10.57 16.09
CA PHE A 242 1.52 10.88 14.77
C PHE A 242 0.35 11.85 14.95
N PHE A 243 0.16 12.77 14.00
CA PHE A 243 -0.91 13.78 14.10
C PHE A 243 -2.32 13.19 13.90
N LEU A 244 -2.39 11.90 13.52
CA LEU A 244 -3.59 11.07 13.58
C LEU A 244 -3.37 9.97 14.61
N PRO A 245 -4.24 9.83 15.61
CA PRO A 245 -4.20 8.66 16.47
C PRO A 245 -4.80 7.48 15.70
N PHE A 246 -3.99 6.63 15.07
CA PHE A 246 -4.46 5.36 14.52
C PHE A 246 -3.39 4.30 14.77
N GLN A 247 -3.78 3.03 14.65
CA GLN A 247 -2.87 1.91 14.78
C GLN A 247 -3.11 0.91 13.66
N TYR A 248 -2.04 0.32 13.15
CA TYR A 248 -2.14 -0.95 12.45
C TYR A 248 -2.05 -2.08 13.47
N ARG A 249 -3.03 -2.96 13.43
CA ARG A 249 -3.07 -4.17 14.23
C ARG A 249 -2.85 -5.35 13.31
N ASP A 250 -1.78 -6.08 13.53
CA ASP A 250 -1.57 -7.35 12.86
C ASP A 250 -2.76 -8.26 13.22
N SER A 251 -3.43 -8.85 12.22
CA SER A 251 -4.49 -9.84 12.49
C SER A 251 -3.96 -11.09 13.15
N TRP A 252 -2.64 -11.26 13.12
CA TRP A 252 -1.89 -12.26 13.86
C TRP A 252 -1.99 -11.98 15.36
N PRO A 253 -2.84 -12.69 16.12
CA PRO A 253 -2.78 -12.56 17.55
C PRO A 253 -1.45 -13.16 17.98
N ALA A 254 -0.90 -12.64 19.05
CA ALA A 254 -0.19 -13.46 20.01
C ALA A 254 -0.99 -14.76 20.21
N ARG A 255 -0.61 -15.83 19.51
CA ARG A 255 -1.12 -17.16 19.79
C ARG A 255 -0.77 -17.40 21.26
N PRO A 256 -1.69 -17.89 22.10
CA PRO A 256 -1.31 -18.40 23.40
C PRO A 256 -0.12 -19.34 23.19
N GLN A 257 1.01 -19.04 23.83
CA GLN A 257 2.26 -19.80 23.72
C GLN A 257 1.94 -21.30 23.83
N GLY A 258 1.92 -22.03 22.71
CA GLY A 258 1.52 -23.44 22.72
C GLY A 258 0.84 -24.00 21.47
N TYR A 259 0.31 -23.17 20.57
CA TYR A 259 -0.26 -23.66 19.30
C TYR A 259 0.72 -23.49 18.14
N GLY A 260 1.35 -24.60 17.75
CA GLY A 260 2.39 -24.69 16.72
C GLY A 260 2.00 -24.17 15.32
N PRO A 261 2.99 -24.07 14.42
CA PRO A 261 2.97 -23.28 13.19
C PRO A 261 2.27 -24.00 12.04
N ASN A 262 0.98 -24.24 12.17
CA ASN A 262 0.14 -24.53 11.01
C ASN A 262 -0.60 -23.25 10.62
N TYR A 263 -0.44 -22.85 9.36
CA TYR A 263 -1.42 -22.09 8.56
C TYR A 263 -2.72 -22.89 8.37
N GLY A 264 -3.07 -23.71 9.36
CA GLY A 264 -4.20 -24.62 9.39
C GLY A 264 -5.42 -24.00 10.05
N LEU A 265 -5.63 -22.69 9.88
CA LEU A 265 -7.01 -22.26 9.69
C LEU A 265 -7.45 -22.98 8.43
N ASN A 266 -8.11 -24.11 8.64
CA ASN A 266 -8.63 -24.94 7.58
C ASN A 266 -9.40 -24.02 6.63
N PRO A 267 -8.98 -23.80 5.37
CA PRO A 267 -9.66 -22.90 4.45
C PRO A 267 -11.10 -23.35 4.17
N THR A 268 -11.49 -24.54 4.61
CA THR A 268 -12.88 -25.02 4.60
C THR A 268 -13.79 -24.23 5.56
N GLY A 269 -13.24 -23.38 6.42
CA GLY A 269 -13.96 -22.47 7.30
C GLY A 269 -13.66 -20.99 7.03
N PHE A 270 -13.10 -20.64 5.85
CA PHE A 270 -13.11 -19.26 5.36
C PHE A 270 -14.56 -18.82 5.42
N ASN A 271 -14.90 -18.04 6.44
CA ASN A 271 -16.26 -17.56 6.55
C ASN A 271 -16.42 -16.62 5.36
N PRO A 272 -17.32 -16.92 4.41
CA PRO A 272 -17.56 -16.07 3.26
C PRO A 272 -18.37 -14.86 3.72
N PHE A 273 -17.95 -14.20 4.82
CA PHE A 273 -18.46 -12.89 5.13
C PHE A 273 -18.18 -12.06 3.90
N PRO A 274 -19.23 -11.58 3.22
CA PRO A 274 -18.99 -10.80 2.03
C PRO A 274 -18.24 -9.58 2.53
N LYS A 275 -17.04 -9.41 2.00
CA LYS A 275 -16.26 -8.21 2.22
C LYS A 275 -17.05 -7.12 1.52
N TYR A 276 -17.55 -6.17 2.29
CA TYR A 276 -18.40 -5.13 1.75
C TYR A 276 -17.56 -3.88 1.57
N PRO A 277 -17.46 -3.32 0.35
CA PRO A 277 -17.16 -1.90 0.23
C PRO A 277 -18.16 -1.14 1.11
N VAL A 278 -17.66 -0.46 2.13
CA VAL A 278 -18.51 0.29 3.08
C VAL A 278 -18.96 1.59 2.41
N ALA A 279 -18.09 2.17 1.58
CA ALA A 279 -18.36 3.39 0.84
C ALA A 279 -18.37 3.13 -0.67
N ARG A 280 -19.35 2.37 -1.15
CA ARG A 280 -19.47 1.97 -2.57
C ARG A 280 -19.51 3.11 -3.57
N ASP A 281 -19.85 4.33 -3.15
CA ASP A 281 -19.88 5.51 -4.03
C ASP A 281 -18.65 6.42 -3.83
N HIS A 282 -17.70 6.03 -2.97
CA HIS A 282 -16.50 6.83 -2.73
C HIS A 282 -15.62 6.87 -4.00
N PRO A 283 -15.01 8.02 -4.34
CA PRO A 283 -14.16 8.15 -5.52
C PRO A 283 -13.03 7.12 -5.57
N LEU A 284 -12.46 6.75 -4.41
CA LEU A 284 -11.41 5.73 -4.34
C LEU A 284 -11.83 4.35 -4.89
N LEU A 285 -13.12 4.04 -4.94
CA LEU A 285 -13.64 2.78 -5.50
C LEU A 285 -14.29 2.95 -6.88
N ASN A 286 -14.44 4.19 -7.38
CA ASN A 286 -15.27 4.47 -8.56
C ASN A 286 -14.66 5.36 -9.63
N GLN A 287 -13.57 6.08 -9.34
CA GLN A 287 -13.08 7.12 -10.23
C GLN A 287 -11.55 7.18 -10.27
N PRO A 288 -10.92 7.07 -11.46
CA PRO A 288 -11.57 6.93 -12.77
C PRO A 288 -12.07 5.51 -13.06
N PHE A 289 -11.65 4.52 -12.27
CA PHE A 289 -12.03 3.13 -12.43
C PHE A 289 -13.07 2.73 -11.40
N ARG A 290 -14.17 2.16 -11.88
CA ARG A 290 -15.10 1.44 -11.02
C ARG A 290 -14.54 0.06 -10.69
N LEU A 291 -14.30 -0.18 -9.41
CA LEU A 291 -13.98 -1.51 -8.90
C LEU A 291 -15.26 -2.31 -8.71
N THR A 292 -15.26 -3.56 -9.16
CA THR A 292 -16.33 -4.51 -8.83
C THR A 292 -16.21 -4.96 -7.38
N ASP A 293 -17.25 -5.60 -6.85
CA ASP A 293 -17.18 -6.20 -5.51
C ASP A 293 -16.08 -7.26 -5.42
N GLU A 294 -15.87 -8.04 -6.49
CA GLU A 294 -14.77 -9.01 -6.56
C GLU A 294 -13.40 -8.32 -6.53
N GLU A 295 -13.24 -7.21 -7.25
CA GLU A 295 -11.99 -6.44 -7.26
C GLU A 295 -11.72 -5.83 -5.89
N VAL A 296 -12.72 -5.22 -5.23
CA VAL A 296 -12.58 -4.73 -3.85
C VAL A 296 -12.14 -5.85 -2.90
N ASN A 297 -12.67 -7.06 -3.09
CA ASN A 297 -12.37 -8.20 -2.24
C ASN A 297 -10.95 -8.76 -2.43
N ASN A 298 -10.32 -8.40 -3.54
CA ASN A 298 -8.98 -8.80 -3.96
C ASN A 298 -7.98 -7.64 -3.91
N LEU A 299 -8.34 -6.49 -3.29
CA LEU A 299 -7.36 -5.44 -3.04
C LEU A 299 -6.31 -5.95 -2.05
N GLY A 300 -5.06 -5.96 -2.50
CA GLY A 300 -3.92 -6.67 -1.96
C GLY A 300 -4.31 -7.80 -1.02
N ASP A 301 -4.02 -7.61 0.26
CA ASP A 301 -4.12 -8.66 1.27
C ASP A 301 -5.42 -8.54 2.10
N VAL A 302 -6.44 -7.84 1.58
CA VAL A 302 -7.80 -7.83 2.17
C VAL A 302 -8.31 -9.25 2.49
N PRO A 303 -8.08 -10.30 1.67
CA PRO A 303 -8.44 -11.67 2.03
C PRO A 303 -7.74 -12.25 3.25
N TRP A 304 -6.51 -11.80 3.52
CA TRP A 304 -5.66 -12.35 4.57
C TRP A 304 -5.69 -11.49 5.83
N ALA A 305 -6.18 -10.25 5.69
CA ALA A 305 -6.39 -9.30 6.77
C ALA A 305 -5.10 -8.98 7.53
N ASP A 306 -3.94 -9.06 6.88
CA ASP A 306 -2.65 -9.10 7.57
C ASP A 306 -2.45 -7.88 8.48
N HIS A 307 -2.87 -6.69 8.05
CA HIS A 307 -2.81 -5.49 8.88
C HIS A 307 -4.14 -4.72 8.89
N LEU A 308 -4.78 -4.68 10.05
CA LEU A 308 -6.07 -4.05 10.24
C LEU A 308 -5.87 -2.60 10.71
N VAL A 309 -6.60 -1.66 10.12
CA VAL A 309 -6.60 -0.28 10.62
C VAL A 309 -7.55 -0.21 11.79
N VAL A 310 -7.02 0.12 12.98
CA VAL A 310 -7.81 0.35 14.19
C VAL A 310 -7.87 1.86 14.40
N PRO A 311 -8.90 2.55 13.86
CA PRO A 311 -9.16 3.91 14.26
C PRO A 311 -9.66 3.90 15.71
N PRO A 312 -9.14 4.75 16.61
CA PRO A 312 -9.81 5.02 17.87
C PRO A 312 -11.20 5.60 17.55
N GLU A 313 -12.14 5.42 18.49
CA GLU A 313 -13.53 5.90 18.39
C GLU A 313 -13.63 7.40 18.04
N THR A 314 -12.54 8.16 18.24
CA THR A 314 -12.45 9.59 17.99
C THR A 314 -12.15 9.98 16.53
N LEU A 315 -11.74 9.06 15.65
CA LEU A 315 -11.47 9.34 14.22
C LEU A 315 -12.73 9.41 13.34
N THR A 316 -13.77 10.11 13.80
CA THR A 316 -15.05 10.25 13.07
C THR A 316 -14.93 10.94 11.70
N PHE A 317 -13.80 11.61 11.42
CA PHE A 317 -13.56 12.28 10.14
C PHE A 317 -12.99 11.36 9.05
N LEU A 318 -12.51 10.16 9.41
CA LEU A 318 -12.10 9.16 8.43
C LEU A 318 -13.29 8.26 8.08
N GLN A 319 -13.56 8.16 6.79
CA GLN A 319 -14.55 7.25 6.26
C GLN A 319 -13.91 5.88 6.04
N GLU A 320 -14.58 4.83 6.51
CA GLU A 320 -14.25 3.46 6.12
C GLU A 320 -14.54 3.26 4.63
N ILE A 321 -13.52 2.85 3.88
CA ILE A 321 -13.63 2.62 2.44
C ILE A 321 -13.83 1.14 2.18
N VAL A 322 -12.91 0.32 2.70
CA VAL A 322 -12.92 -1.13 2.60
C VAL A 322 -12.82 -1.71 4.00
N ARG A 323 -13.66 -2.70 4.27
CA ARG A 323 -13.64 -3.46 5.52
C ARG A 323 -12.97 -4.80 5.31
N SER A 324 -12.20 -5.25 6.30
CA SER A 324 -11.62 -6.58 6.27
C SER A 324 -12.71 -7.66 6.30
N GLY A 325 -12.41 -8.85 5.78
CA GLY A 325 -13.25 -10.03 6.01
C GLY A 325 -13.11 -10.59 7.43
N TYR A 326 -12.16 -10.08 8.21
CA TYR A 326 -11.75 -10.65 9.48
C TYR A 326 -12.50 -10.06 10.67
N LEU A 327 -13.10 -10.93 11.47
CA LEU A 327 -13.68 -10.57 12.76
C LEU A 327 -12.62 -10.75 13.86
N LEU A 328 -12.20 -9.65 14.47
CA LEU A 328 -11.46 -9.70 15.72
C LEU A 328 -12.43 -10.13 16.83
N THR A 329 -12.23 -11.34 17.36
CA THR A 329 -13.04 -11.85 18.48
C THR A 329 -12.76 -11.10 19.79
N ASP A 330 -11.55 -10.51 19.87
CA ASP A 330 -11.00 -9.91 21.07
C ASP A 330 -10.64 -8.45 20.75
N ASP A 331 -11.68 -7.61 20.62
CA ASP A 331 -11.49 -6.16 20.70
C ASP A 331 -11.20 -5.81 22.17
N PRO A 332 -9.97 -5.35 22.50
CA PRO A 332 -9.60 -5.02 23.87
C PRO A 332 -10.46 -3.87 24.44
N LEU A 333 -11.13 -3.09 23.60
CA LEU A 333 -11.97 -1.98 24.02
C LEU A 333 -13.41 -2.40 24.34
N SER A 334 -13.97 -3.36 23.59
CA SER A 334 -15.41 -3.63 23.64
C SER A 334 -15.82 -5.04 24.08
N ASN A 335 -14.90 -6.03 24.14
CA ASN A 335 -15.23 -7.45 24.33
C ASN A 335 -16.32 -7.97 23.35
N GLN A 336 -16.50 -7.29 22.22
CA GLN A 336 -17.43 -7.68 21.15
C GLN A 336 -16.64 -7.98 19.87
N PRO A 337 -17.20 -8.83 18.97
CA PRO A 337 -16.63 -9.02 17.66
C PRO A 337 -16.51 -7.67 16.92
N TYR A 338 -15.28 -7.28 16.60
CA TYR A 338 -14.99 -6.05 15.87
C TYR A 338 -14.45 -6.40 14.49
N ASN A 339 -15.04 -5.83 13.44
CA ASN A 339 -14.50 -5.96 12.09
C ASN A 339 -13.83 -4.64 11.68
N PRO A 340 -12.51 -4.50 11.86
CA PRO A 340 -11.81 -3.26 11.54
C PRO A 340 -11.79 -2.98 10.03
N PRO A 341 -11.71 -1.68 9.66
CA PRO A 341 -11.44 -1.31 8.29
C PRO A 341 -10.06 -1.80 7.83
N ALA A 342 -9.99 -2.21 6.57
CA ALA A 342 -8.75 -2.46 5.84
C ALA A 342 -8.16 -1.17 5.26
N ILE A 343 -9.06 -0.28 4.81
CA ILE A 343 -8.73 1.01 4.22
C ILE A 343 -9.68 2.06 4.78
N VAL A 344 -9.13 3.13 5.33
CA VAL A 344 -9.87 4.34 5.70
C VAL A 344 -9.28 5.54 4.96
N ALA A 345 -10.13 6.52 4.64
CA ALA A 345 -9.68 7.75 4.03
C ALA A 345 -10.56 8.92 4.46
N GLY A 346 -10.00 10.12 4.51
CA GLY A 346 -10.77 11.30 4.88
C GLY A 346 -10.01 12.59 4.70
N ALA A 347 -10.68 13.70 4.97
CA ALA A 347 -10.05 15.01 5.02
C ALA A 347 -9.32 15.20 6.35
N TYR A 348 -8.15 15.83 6.31
CA TYR A 348 -7.41 16.28 7.50
C TYR A 348 -6.80 17.64 7.20
N GLY A 349 -7.04 18.62 8.07
CA GLY A 349 -6.67 20.02 7.79
C GLY A 349 -7.29 20.50 6.48
N SER A 350 -6.46 21.05 5.58
CA SER A 350 -6.90 21.39 4.21
C SER A 350 -6.67 20.25 3.22
N GLY A 351 -6.16 19.09 3.65
CA GLY A 351 -5.69 17.98 2.84
C GLY A 351 -6.47 16.70 3.07
N ARG A 352 -5.83 15.58 2.74
CA ARG A 352 -6.40 14.24 2.85
C ARG A 352 -5.39 13.24 3.36
N VAL A 353 -5.91 12.20 3.98
CA VAL A 353 -5.12 11.08 4.47
C VAL A 353 -5.81 9.78 4.06
N ILE A 354 -4.99 8.82 3.66
CA ILE A 354 -5.39 7.44 3.34
C ILE A 354 -4.54 6.56 4.23
N ILE A 355 -5.19 5.63 4.92
CA ILE A 355 -4.52 4.63 5.75
C ILE A 355 -4.95 3.28 5.21
N CYS A 356 -3.97 2.47 4.81
CA CYS A 356 -4.18 1.20 4.14
C CYS A 356 -3.28 0.15 4.76
N GLY A 357 -3.87 -0.97 5.20
CA GLY A 357 -3.15 -2.08 5.83
C GLY A 357 -3.21 -3.38 5.03
N VAL A 358 -3.38 -3.30 3.71
CA VAL A 358 -3.67 -4.46 2.86
C VAL A 358 -2.77 -4.53 1.64
N ASN A 359 -1.50 -4.14 1.78
CA ASN A 359 -0.42 -4.49 0.86
C ASN A 359 -0.63 -4.11 -0.61
N VAL A 360 -1.42 -3.07 -0.88
CA VAL A 360 -1.71 -2.61 -2.25
C VAL A 360 -0.42 -2.20 -2.96
N LEU A 361 0.47 -1.50 -2.25
CA LEU A 361 1.73 -1.01 -2.83
C LEU A 361 2.73 -2.13 -3.12
N ASP A 362 2.74 -3.19 -2.30
CA ASP A 362 3.54 -4.39 -2.53
C ASP A 362 3.05 -5.13 -3.77
N ASP A 363 1.74 -5.38 -3.86
CA ASP A 363 1.18 -6.09 -5.00
C ASP A 363 1.43 -5.37 -6.33
N VAL A 364 1.38 -4.04 -6.35
CA VAL A 364 1.71 -3.26 -7.56
C VAL A 364 3.21 -3.29 -7.85
N SER A 365 4.08 -3.16 -6.84
CA SER A 365 5.54 -3.24 -7.03
C SER A 365 5.98 -4.63 -7.52
N GLN A 366 5.29 -5.67 -7.07
CA GLN A 366 5.52 -7.05 -7.47
C GLN A 366 5.31 -7.32 -8.96
N ILE A 367 4.56 -6.49 -9.69
CA ILE A 367 4.39 -6.62 -11.14
C ILE A 367 5.74 -6.69 -11.86
N ILE A 368 6.73 -5.90 -11.42
CA ILE A 368 8.08 -5.96 -12.00
C ILE A 368 9.09 -6.74 -11.17
N MET A 369 8.81 -6.97 -9.89
CA MET A 369 9.75 -7.61 -8.96
C MET A 369 9.63 -9.14 -8.91
N ARG A 370 8.46 -9.73 -9.25
CA ARG A 370 8.19 -11.16 -9.04
C ARG A 370 9.04 -12.15 -9.85
N ASN A 371 9.82 -11.72 -10.85
CA ASN A 371 10.60 -12.69 -11.61
C ASN A 371 11.93 -12.16 -12.18
N PRO A 372 13.06 -12.40 -11.50
CA PRO A 372 14.39 -12.07 -12.03
C PRO A 372 14.76 -12.88 -13.28
N SER A 373 14.08 -13.99 -13.57
CA SER A 373 14.33 -14.82 -14.75
C SER A 373 13.48 -14.44 -15.98
N TRP A 374 12.49 -13.56 -15.84
CA TRP A 374 11.55 -13.18 -16.92
C TRP A 374 11.22 -11.67 -16.99
N PRO A 375 12.21 -10.75 -16.88
CA PRO A 375 11.96 -9.32 -16.76
C PRO A 375 11.29 -8.67 -17.98
N ASP A 376 11.44 -9.26 -19.17
CA ASP A 376 10.92 -8.72 -20.43
C ASP A 376 9.53 -9.27 -20.82
N GLN A 377 8.97 -10.18 -20.01
CA GLN A 377 7.74 -10.91 -20.37
C GLN A 377 6.49 -10.49 -19.58
N VAL A 378 6.63 -9.65 -18.55
CA VAL A 378 5.45 -9.10 -17.87
C VAL A 378 4.92 -7.93 -18.70
N THR A 379 4.04 -8.25 -19.63
CA THR A 379 3.32 -7.27 -20.46
C THR A 379 2.02 -6.79 -19.83
N SER A 380 1.60 -7.38 -18.71
CA SER A 380 0.35 -7.04 -18.02
C SER A 380 0.39 -7.46 -16.55
N PRO A 381 -0.30 -6.75 -15.65
CA PRO A 381 -0.51 -7.19 -14.27
C PRO A 381 -1.19 -8.57 -14.21
N HIS A 382 -0.90 -9.35 -13.17
CA HIS A 382 -1.68 -10.56 -12.88
C HIS A 382 -3.15 -10.16 -12.62
N PRO A 383 -4.16 -11.00 -12.94
CA PRO A 383 -5.56 -10.66 -12.70
C PRO A 383 -5.88 -10.21 -11.27
N SER A 384 -5.18 -10.74 -10.25
CA SER A 384 -5.33 -10.28 -8.87
C SER A 384 -4.86 -8.83 -8.67
N GLN A 385 -3.78 -8.42 -9.33
CA GLN A 385 -3.15 -7.10 -9.20
C GLN A 385 -3.89 -5.99 -9.98
N VAL A 386 -4.83 -6.36 -10.86
CA VAL A 386 -5.60 -5.37 -11.64
C VAL A 386 -6.44 -4.50 -10.72
N ALA A 387 -6.97 -5.06 -9.62
CA ALA A 387 -7.73 -4.32 -8.62
C ALA A 387 -6.85 -3.24 -7.96
N ASP A 388 -5.64 -3.59 -7.55
CA ASP A 388 -4.68 -2.69 -6.91
C ASP A 388 -4.26 -1.56 -7.83
N VAL A 389 -3.94 -1.87 -9.08
CA VAL A 389 -3.56 -0.87 -10.08
C VAL A 389 -4.72 0.11 -10.31
N LYS A 390 -5.96 -0.38 -10.45
CA LYS A 390 -7.15 0.48 -10.58
C LYS A 390 -7.35 1.36 -9.35
N PHE A 391 -7.22 0.77 -8.16
CA PHE A 391 -7.35 1.50 -6.90
C PHE A 391 -6.30 2.60 -6.76
N MET A 392 -5.03 2.32 -7.10
CA MET A 392 -3.98 3.32 -7.10
C MET A 392 -4.27 4.47 -8.07
N TYR A 393 -4.77 4.20 -9.28
CA TYR A 393 -5.21 5.29 -10.17
C TYR A 393 -6.36 6.10 -9.59
N ASN A 394 -7.29 5.46 -8.87
CA ASN A 394 -8.35 6.18 -8.19
C ASN A 394 -7.84 7.09 -7.08
N VAL A 395 -6.83 6.64 -6.34
CA VAL A 395 -6.17 7.45 -5.32
C VAL A 395 -5.44 8.64 -5.94
N LEU A 396 -4.69 8.42 -7.02
CA LEU A 396 -3.99 9.48 -7.75
C LEU A 396 -4.97 10.54 -8.28
N HIS A 397 -6.10 10.12 -8.85
CA HIS A 397 -7.18 11.02 -9.28
C HIS A 397 -7.73 11.83 -8.13
N TRP A 398 -8.11 11.15 -7.05
CA TRP A 398 -8.70 11.77 -5.89
C TRP A 398 -7.74 12.85 -5.34
N ALA A 399 -6.46 12.53 -5.17
CA ALA A 399 -5.45 13.48 -4.71
C ALA A 399 -5.29 14.70 -5.66
N HIS A 400 -5.30 14.47 -6.97
CA HIS A 400 -5.20 15.52 -7.97
C HIS A 400 -6.38 16.49 -7.92
N GLU A 401 -7.62 15.98 -7.91
CA GLU A 401 -8.84 16.81 -7.86
C GLU A 401 -8.85 17.74 -6.63
N TRP A 402 -8.39 17.24 -5.48
CA TRP A 402 -8.30 18.04 -4.27
C TRP A 402 -7.25 19.13 -4.36
N SER A 403 -6.11 18.79 -4.96
CA SER A 403 -5.02 19.74 -5.14
C SER A 403 -5.41 20.90 -6.05
N GLN A 404 -6.23 20.65 -7.07
CA GLN A 404 -6.78 21.72 -7.91
C GLN A 404 -7.74 22.63 -7.12
N ALA A 405 -8.48 22.08 -6.15
CA ALA A 405 -9.34 22.88 -5.28
C ALA A 405 -8.55 23.88 -4.40
N ARG A 406 -7.25 23.64 -4.13
CA ARG A 406 -6.36 24.57 -3.41
C ARG A 406 -6.16 25.90 -4.14
N GLY A 407 -6.13 25.87 -5.48
CA GLY A 407 -5.94 27.07 -6.30
C GLY A 407 -7.15 28.02 -6.29
N ASN A 408 -8.26 27.61 -5.66
CA ASN A 408 -9.47 28.41 -5.60
C ASN A 408 -9.54 29.18 -4.26
N PRO A 409 -9.56 30.53 -4.28
CA PRO A 409 -9.62 31.37 -3.07
C PRO A 409 -10.76 31.04 -2.09
N ARG A 410 -11.79 30.32 -2.54
CA ARG A 410 -12.97 29.95 -1.74
C ARG A 410 -12.72 28.90 -0.66
N HIS A 411 -11.59 28.18 -0.66
CA HIS A 411 -11.32 27.12 0.32
C HIS A 411 -10.44 27.51 1.51
N HIS A 412 -9.84 28.70 1.54
CA HIS A 412 -9.06 29.20 2.68
C HIS A 412 -9.87 29.43 3.98
N GLY A 413 -11.20 29.28 3.95
CA GLY A 413 -12.09 29.51 5.09
C GLY A 413 -12.66 28.27 5.77
N ARG A 414 -12.29 27.05 5.35
CA ARG A 414 -12.83 25.77 5.88
C ARG A 414 -11.80 24.94 6.67
N ALA A 415 -10.85 25.58 7.34
CA ALA A 415 -10.10 24.91 8.39
C ALA A 415 -11.09 24.57 9.52
N ILE A 416 -11.54 23.31 9.56
CA ILE A 416 -12.25 22.77 10.72
C ILE A 416 -11.23 22.76 11.86
N ARG A 417 -11.46 23.61 12.86
CA ARG A 417 -10.77 23.55 14.15
C ARG A 417 -11.40 22.49 15.03
#